data_AF-A0A1W2ANX6-F1
#
_entry.id   AF-A0A1W2ANX6-F1
#
_cell.length_a   1.000
_cell.length_b   1.000
_cell.length_c   1.000
_cell.angle_alpha   90.00
_cell.angle_beta   90.00
_cell.angle_gamma   90.00
#
_symmetry.space_group_name_H-M   'P 1'
#
loop_
_entity.id
_entity.type
_entity.pdbx_description
1 polymer ?
#
loop_
_entity_poly.entity_id
_entity_poly.type
_entity_poly.pdbx_seq_one_letter_code
_entity_poly.pdbx_strand_id
1 'polypeptide(L)'
;MRKRNCRFEVRFTKDELSDLTKKARKARLSNGAFIRRAVSDLEVKAAPPADVPTLIREVRRVGHNIDQILKIANSQGLVDVPQLHKALEDNRTVEKVIVKAYTMPEA
;
A
#
# COMPACT_ATOMS: atom_id res chain seq x y z
N MET A 1 -7.95 23.84 -24.40
CA MET A 1 -8.91 22.72 -24.57
C MET A 1 -9.33 22.22 -23.19
N ARG A 2 -10.62 22.20 -22.84
CA ARG A 2 -11.05 21.69 -21.51
C ARG A 2 -10.79 20.18 -21.45
N LYS A 3 -10.16 19.72 -20.35
CA LYS A 3 -9.77 18.32 -20.14
C LYS A 3 -10.97 17.40 -19.76
N ARG A 4 -12.16 17.96 -19.51
CA ARG A 4 -13.34 17.25 -19.01
C ARG A 4 -14.57 17.61 -19.84
N ASN A 5 -14.83 16.83 -20.90
CA ASN A 5 -15.87 17.12 -21.90
C ASN A 5 -17.04 16.12 -21.91
N CYS A 6 -17.00 15.08 -21.07
CA CYS A 6 -18.11 14.13 -20.92
C CYS A 6 -19.08 14.61 -19.84
N ARG A 7 -20.39 14.65 -20.15
CA ARG A 7 -21.46 15.04 -19.22
C ARG A 7 -22.13 13.79 -18.65
N PHE A 8 -22.40 13.80 -17.35
CA PHE A 8 -23.11 12.76 -16.63
C PHE A 8 -24.23 13.42 -15.81
N GLU A 9 -25.44 12.86 -15.88
CA GLU A 9 -26.62 13.37 -15.19
C GLU A 9 -27.26 12.28 -14.33
N VAL A 10 -27.61 12.63 -13.10
CA VAL A 10 -28.26 11.75 -12.14
C VAL A 10 -29.44 12.49 -11.55
N ARG A 11 -30.58 11.80 -11.45
CA ARG A 11 -31.77 12.30 -10.77
C ARG A 11 -31.74 11.82 -9.32
N PHE A 12 -31.94 12.76 -8.38
CA PHE A 12 -32.06 12.50 -6.95
C PHE A 12 -33.43 12.94 -6.47
N THR A 13 -33.96 12.24 -5.47
CA THR A 13 -35.03 12.77 -4.63
C THR A 13 -34.52 13.92 -3.77
N LYS A 14 -35.43 14.70 -3.17
CA LYS A 14 -35.07 15.87 -2.36
C LYS A 14 -34.17 15.49 -1.16
N ASP A 15 -34.44 14.34 -0.54
CA ASP A 15 -33.72 13.86 0.62
C ASP A 15 -32.32 13.34 0.24
N GLU A 16 -32.22 12.58 -0.86
CA GLU A 16 -30.93 12.09 -1.36
C GLU A 16 -29.99 13.24 -1.76
N LEU A 17 -30.52 14.31 -2.36
CA LEU A 17 -29.73 15.48 -2.72
C LEU A 17 -29.24 16.25 -1.48
N SER A 18 -30.09 16.34 -0.46
CA SER A 18 -29.74 16.93 0.85
C SER A 18 -28.59 16.15 1.50
N ASP A 19 -28.69 14.83 1.52
CA ASP A 19 -27.68 13.97 2.12
C ASP A 19 -26.37 13.95 1.34
N LEU A 20 -26.43 13.96 -0.01
CA LEU A 20 -25.26 14.15 -0.85
C LEU A 20 -24.57 15.48 -0.55
N THR A 21 -25.34 16.56 -0.44
CA THR A 21 -24.80 17.90 -0.18
C THR A 21 -24.19 18.00 1.22
N LYS A 22 -24.80 17.37 2.24
CA LYS A 22 -24.23 17.27 3.58
C LYS A 22 -22.90 16.48 3.55
N LYS A 23 -22.85 15.34 2.86
CA LYS A 23 -21.65 14.51 2.73
C LYS A 23 -20.52 15.25 1.98
N ALA A 24 -20.86 15.94 0.88
CA ALA A 24 -19.92 16.75 0.13
C ALA A 24 -19.37 17.93 0.95
N ARG A 25 -20.24 18.62 1.71
CA ARG A 25 -19.84 19.72 2.60
C ARG A 25 -18.92 19.24 3.73
N LYS A 26 -19.21 18.08 4.35
CA LYS A 26 -18.33 17.46 5.35
C LYS A 26 -16.95 17.16 4.78
N ALA A 27 -16.89 16.70 3.53
CA ALA A 27 -15.64 16.47 2.80
C ALA A 27 -14.99 17.75 2.25
N ARG A 28 -15.59 18.95 2.44
CA ARG A 28 -15.16 20.23 1.86
C ARG A 28 -15.04 20.21 0.33
N LEU A 29 -15.91 19.46 -0.34
CA LEU A 29 -15.95 19.31 -1.79
C LEU A 29 -17.27 19.81 -2.38
N SER A 30 -17.26 20.21 -3.66
CA SER A 30 -18.51 20.40 -4.41
C SER A 30 -19.13 19.05 -4.74
N ASN A 31 -20.46 18.98 -4.91
CA ASN A 31 -21.15 17.72 -5.23
C ASN A 31 -20.53 17.00 -6.44
N GLY A 32 -20.15 17.74 -7.49
CA GLY A 32 -19.48 17.16 -8.65
C GLY A 32 -18.05 16.67 -8.35
N ALA A 33 -17.30 17.33 -7.47
CA ALA A 33 -16.00 16.84 -7.03
C ALA A 33 -16.13 15.64 -6.09
N PHE A 34 -17.16 15.63 -5.23
CA PHE A 34 -17.48 14.52 -4.34
C PHE A 34 -17.91 13.28 -5.12
N ILE A 35 -18.81 13.40 -6.11
CA ILE A 35 -19.21 12.27 -6.97
C ILE A 35 -18.02 11.76 -7.78
N ARG A 36 -17.25 12.66 -8.40
CA ARG A 36 -16.04 12.25 -9.14
C ARG A 36 -15.06 11.52 -8.24
N ARG A 37 -14.88 12.02 -7.02
CA ARG A 37 -14.01 11.39 -6.04
C ARG A 37 -14.59 10.06 -5.54
N ALA A 38 -15.88 9.94 -5.29
CA ALA A 38 -16.52 8.67 -4.96
C ALA A 38 -16.42 7.62 -6.09
N VAL A 39 -16.45 8.06 -7.36
CA VAL A 39 -16.31 7.19 -8.53
C VAL A 39 -14.84 6.86 -8.82
N SER A 40 -13.92 7.80 -8.61
CA SER A 40 -12.47 7.60 -8.80
C SER A 40 -11.78 6.93 -7.60
N ASP A 41 -12.32 7.12 -6.40
CA ASP A 41 -11.83 6.58 -5.12
C ASP A 41 -12.65 5.34 -4.71
N LEU A 42 -13.34 4.65 -5.63
CA LEU A 42 -13.83 3.29 -5.40
C LEU A 42 -12.67 2.27 -5.45
N GLU A 43 -11.62 2.58 -4.70
CA GLU A 43 -10.70 1.69 -3.98
C GLU A 43 -9.95 2.58 -2.96
N VAL A 44 -10.61 2.94 -1.84
CA VAL A 44 -9.91 3.57 -0.70
C VAL A 44 -9.63 2.51 0.34
N LYS A 45 -8.44 1.91 0.24
CA LYS A 45 -7.75 1.36 1.42
C LYS A 45 -6.78 2.42 1.91
N ALA A 46 -6.75 2.65 3.23
CA ALA A 46 -5.93 3.70 3.84
C ALA A 46 -4.46 3.56 3.41
N ALA A 47 -3.80 4.68 3.15
CA ALA A 47 -2.36 4.68 2.87
C ALA A 47 -1.63 3.97 4.02
N PRO A 48 -0.70 3.04 3.73
CA PRO A 48 0.10 2.41 4.77
C PRO A 48 0.77 3.50 5.63
N PRO A 49 0.76 3.38 6.96
CA PRO A 49 1.43 4.33 7.85
C PRO A 49 2.84 4.64 7.35
N ALA A 50 3.31 5.89 7.52
CA ALA A 50 4.63 6.35 7.07
C ALA A 50 5.80 5.47 7.58
N ASP A 51 5.54 4.68 8.61
CA ASP A 51 6.46 3.73 9.22
C ASP A 51 6.67 2.47 8.37
N VAL A 52 5.72 2.11 7.50
CA VAL A 52 5.79 0.88 6.69
C VAL A 52 6.84 0.96 5.58
N PRO A 53 6.95 2.04 4.77
CA PRO A 53 8.06 2.21 3.84
C PRO A 53 9.43 2.24 4.54
N THR A 54 9.48 2.80 5.75
CA THR A 54 10.69 2.87 6.58
C THR A 54 11.09 1.47 7.06
N LEU A 55 10.12 0.67 7.55
CA LEU A 55 10.33 -0.73 7.90
C LEU A 55 10.80 -1.56 6.70
N ILE A 56 10.17 -1.41 5.54
CA ILE A 56 10.57 -2.14 4.31
C ILE A 56 12.01 -1.80 3.93
N ARG A 57 12.42 -0.54 4.06
CA ARG A 57 13.81 -0.12 3.79
C ARG A 57 14.79 -0.77 4.78
N GLU A 58 14.46 -0.82 6.06
CA GLU A 58 15.32 -1.46 7.08
C GLU A 58 15.42 -2.97 6.86
N VAL A 59 14.32 -3.65 6.53
CA VAL A 59 14.32 -5.10 6.19
C VAL A 59 15.24 -5.36 4.99
N ARG A 60 15.15 -4.56 3.93
CA ARG A 60 16.02 -4.69 2.76
C ARG A 60 17.49 -4.44 3.09
N ARG A 61 17.80 -3.47 3.95
CA ARG A 61 19.16 -3.17 4.39
C ARG A 61 19.77 -4.34 5.17
N VAL A 62 19.01 -4.91 6.11
CA VAL A 62 19.45 -6.10 6.86
C VAL A 62 19.64 -7.29 5.92
N GLY A 63 18.71 -7.54 4.99
CA GLY A 63 18.83 -8.61 4.00
C GLY A 63 20.08 -8.47 3.11
N HIS A 64 20.42 -7.24 2.70
CA HIS A 64 21.62 -7.00 1.90
C HIS A 64 22.91 -7.24 2.70
N ASN A 65 22.93 -6.88 3.98
CA ASN A 65 24.07 -7.16 4.86
C ASN A 65 24.27 -8.67 5.06
N ILE A 66 23.19 -9.44 5.20
CA ILE A 66 23.27 -10.90 5.33
C ILE A 66 23.79 -11.54 4.03
N ASP A 67 23.36 -11.06 2.86
CA ASP A 67 23.84 -11.53 1.56
C ASP A 67 25.35 -11.27 1.37
N GLN A 68 25.84 -10.13 1.86
CA GLN A 68 27.28 -9.83 1.86
C GLN A 68 28.07 -10.76 2.80
N ILE A 69 27.57 -11.01 4.01
CA ILE A 69 28.20 -11.93 4.97
C ILE A 69 28.24 -13.35 4.41
N LEU A 70 27.18 -13.81 3.76
CA LEU A 70 27.11 -15.11 3.09
C LEU A 70 28.15 -15.24 1.96
N LYS A 71 28.31 -14.20 1.14
CA LYS A 71 29.32 -14.18 0.07
C LYS A 71 30.75 -14.26 0.61
N ILE A 72 31.02 -13.58 1.73
CA ILE A 72 32.32 -13.60 2.42
C ILE A 72 32.55 -14.98 3.08
N ALA A 73 31.54 -15.55 3.73
CA ALA A 73 31.64 -16.87 4.36
C ALA A 73 31.89 -17.99 3.32
N ASN A 74 31.22 -17.92 2.17
CA ASN A 74 31.44 -18.86 1.06
C ASN A 74 32.83 -18.71 0.42
N SER A 75 33.35 -17.49 0.30
CA SER A 75 34.69 -17.28 -0.27
C SER A 75 35.82 -17.66 0.69
N GLN A 76 35.54 -17.68 2.01
CA GLN A 76 36.49 -18.05 3.06
C GLN A 76 36.36 -19.51 3.55
N GLY A 77 35.41 -20.29 3.02
CA GLY A 77 35.24 -21.72 3.34
C GLY A 77 34.66 -22.01 4.73
N LEU A 78 33.95 -21.07 5.34
CA LEU A 78 33.37 -21.20 6.69
C LEU A 78 32.08 -22.05 6.68
N VAL A 79 32.02 -23.01 7.62
CA VAL A 79 31.14 -24.21 7.64
C VAL A 79 29.67 -23.95 8.02
N ASP A 80 29.30 -22.76 8.47
CA ASP A 80 27.94 -22.49 9.00
C ASP A 80 26.93 -22.01 7.95
N VAL A 81 27.23 -22.27 6.68
CA VAL A 81 26.39 -21.96 5.51
C VAL A 81 24.95 -22.43 5.69
N PRO A 82 24.65 -23.64 6.21
CA PRO A 82 23.26 -24.11 6.35
C PRO A 82 22.43 -23.30 7.36
N GLN A 83 23.01 -22.86 8.49
CA GLN A 83 22.30 -22.06 9.49
C GLN A 83 22.03 -20.64 8.97
N LEU A 84 22.98 -20.06 8.26
CA LEU A 84 22.82 -18.75 7.63
C LEU A 84 21.77 -18.76 6.52
N HIS A 85 21.70 -19.84 5.73
CA HIS A 85 20.65 -20.03 4.73
C HIS A 85 19.26 -20.12 5.38
N LYS A 86 19.13 -20.83 6.51
CA LYS A 86 17.87 -20.94 7.26
C LYS A 86 17.41 -19.59 7.81
N ALA A 87 18.32 -18.81 8.41
CA ALA A 87 18.02 -17.47 8.90
C ALA A 87 17.61 -16.50 7.77
N LEU A 88 18.18 -16.67 6.56
CA LEU A 88 17.80 -15.90 5.37
C LEU A 88 16.38 -16.26 4.88
N GLU A 89 16.03 -17.55 4.90
CA GLU A 89 14.68 -18.02 4.59
C GLU A 89 13.64 -17.52 5.60
N ASP A 90 13.96 -17.57 6.89
CA ASP A 90 13.12 -17.03 7.95
C ASP A 90 12.88 -15.52 7.74
N ASN A 91 13.91 -14.74 7.40
CA ASN A 91 13.76 -13.33 7.07
C ASN A 91 12.86 -13.09 5.84
N ARG A 92 12.99 -13.90 4.78
CA ARG A 92 12.13 -13.82 3.58
C ARG A 92 10.68 -14.19 3.90
N THR A 93 10.45 -15.12 4.83
CA THR A 93 9.08 -15.49 5.25
C THR A 93 8.42 -14.35 6.02
N VAL A 94 9.15 -13.68 6.91
CA VAL A 94 8.67 -12.50 7.63
C VAL A 94 8.39 -11.34 6.67
N GLU A 95 9.25 -11.10 5.67
CA GLU A 95 9.01 -10.11 4.61
C GLU A 95 7.70 -10.41 3.85
N LYS A 96 7.46 -11.68 3.49
CA LYS A 96 6.20 -12.09 2.83
C LYS A 96 4.98 -11.92 3.71
N VAL A 97 5.07 -12.19 5.01
CA VAL A 97 3.97 -11.98 5.97
C VAL A 97 3.63 -10.49 6.09
N ILE A 98 4.65 -9.63 6.15
CA ILE A 98 4.47 -8.17 6.20
C ILE A 98 3.84 -7.67 4.89
N VAL A 99 4.32 -8.12 3.73
CA VAL A 99 3.73 -7.77 2.43
C VAL A 99 2.29 -8.29 2.31
N LYS A 100 2.00 -9.49 2.79
CA LYS A 100 0.63 -10.02 2.77
C LYS A 100 -0.31 -9.23 3.67
N ALA A 101 0.14 -8.89 4.88
CA ALA A 101 -0.65 -8.15 5.87
C ALA A 101 -0.91 -6.69 5.47
N TYR A 102 0.00 -6.06 4.70
CA TYR A 102 -0.07 -4.63 4.40
C TYR A 102 -0.21 -4.29 2.91
N THR A 103 -0.15 -5.27 2.00
CA THR A 103 -0.15 -5.04 0.54
C THR A 103 -1.17 -5.88 -0.24
N MET A 104 -1.80 -6.91 0.34
CA MET A 104 -2.87 -7.65 -0.34
C MET A 104 -4.25 -7.23 0.19
N PRO A 105 -5.20 -6.86 -0.68
CA PRO A 105 -6.57 -6.66 -0.26
C PRO A 105 -7.17 -8.01 0.14
N GLU A 106 -7.64 -8.16 1.38
CA GLU A 106 -8.61 -9.20 1.71
C GLU A 106 -9.77 -9.11 0.70
N ALA A 107 -10.07 -10.27 0.09
CA ALA A 107 -11.10 -10.48 -0.91
C ALA A 107 -12.50 -10.33 -0.32
#